data_AF-A0A7C6FEQ0-F1
#
_entry.id   AF-A0A7C6FEQ0-F1
#
_cell.length_a   1.000
_cell.length_b   1.000
_cell.length_c   1.000
_cell.angle_alpha   90.00
_cell.angle_beta   90.00
_cell.angle_gamma   90.00
#
_symmetry.space_group_name_H-M   'P 1'
#
loop_
_entity.id
_entity.type
_entity.pdbx_description
1 polymer ?
#
loop_
_entity_poly.entity_id
_entity_poly.type
_entity_poly.pdbx_seq_one_letter_code
_entity_poly.pdbx_strand_id
1 'polypeptide(L)'
;MKSFSIAITILITCLVFVPCGHAKWWIFGASEDEVELQYIYLNKVSFSELGQKIQLFRDTLPEGMIVIQGKATAGKNKIGSARVSIDGKQTWVEMKLSENGVFEYAFRPEINRAYQIYVEITDTRGKTNDVNKTYKEVTVSSQNIYQVVKDIMDKLIAAYQSEQTAKFMELVADDFTGDKVLLDRAIRKDFSNFDNIILRFILTNVTSDSTGKIFVTFNFNRQLTSVKKGKTLQDNGASQMVFKLGDKGLRIYSMKWPLIFGVSDPTNIAQGSVQQSSGTEVIVVDNKGEVSKVPAKEAERYAETGESSVITAKSITLRVTPQVHEGFIFATETITQNPNDNPDIIIDCVGLMLKPNTYVQDLGVKSIDSIKEVPTTGYQTQPEVFIQTMHSYALKLSNNKYAVIEIISDSGGGQACWLQHMRTVRIKYKYQPDGTNKF
;
A
#
# COMPACT_ATOMS: atom_id res chain seq x y z
N MET A 1 -44.01 61.14 -13.66
CA MET A 1 -43.31 60.80 -12.40
C MET A 1 -43.19 59.28 -12.29
N LYS A 2 -41.95 58.75 -12.28
CA LYS A 2 -41.44 57.50 -11.65
C LYS A 2 -42.23 56.18 -11.90
N SER A 3 -41.67 55.00 -12.21
CA SER A 3 -40.30 54.49 -12.32
C SER A 3 -40.40 52.96 -12.59
N PHE A 4 -39.54 52.45 -13.49
CA PHE A 4 -38.79 51.16 -13.47
C PHE A 4 -39.33 49.89 -12.76
N SER A 5 -39.34 48.75 -13.50
CA SER A 5 -38.73 47.41 -13.18
C SER A 5 -39.42 46.33 -14.04
N ILE A 6 -38.91 45.89 -15.20
CA ILE A 6 -37.79 44.96 -15.49
C ILE A 6 -37.86 43.60 -14.75
N ALA A 7 -38.35 42.62 -15.51
CA ALA A 7 -37.93 41.21 -15.66
C ALA A 7 -37.35 40.44 -14.47
N ILE A 8 -37.94 39.26 -14.16
CA ILE A 8 -37.27 37.98 -13.88
C ILE A 8 -38.34 36.87 -13.95
N THR A 9 -38.35 36.10 -15.04
CA THR A 9 -38.95 34.76 -15.11
C THR A 9 -38.13 34.02 -16.17
N ILE A 10 -37.74 32.78 -15.89
CA ILE A 10 -36.74 31.93 -16.57
C ILE A 10 -35.36 31.97 -15.89
N LEU A 11 -35.19 31.13 -14.87
CA LEU A 11 -34.15 30.09 -14.86
C LEU A 11 -34.40 29.13 -13.68
N ILE A 12 -35.43 28.30 -13.82
CA ILE A 12 -35.43 26.97 -13.18
C ILE A 12 -34.48 26.11 -14.01
N THR A 13 -33.81 25.16 -13.35
CA THR A 13 -32.98 24.07 -13.90
C THR A 13 -31.48 24.35 -14.01
N CYS A 14 -30.81 24.46 -12.86
CA CYS A 14 -29.55 23.75 -12.56
C CYS A 14 -29.03 24.24 -11.21
N LEU A 15 -29.23 23.46 -10.13
CA LEU A 15 -28.34 23.40 -8.96
C LEU A 15 -28.76 22.20 -8.06
N VAL A 16 -27.95 21.16 -8.18
CA VAL A 16 -27.49 20.21 -7.14
C VAL A 16 -28.51 19.31 -6.44
N PHE A 17 -28.58 18.06 -6.91
CA PHE A 17 -28.75 16.91 -6.03
C PHE A 17 -27.50 16.76 -5.16
N VAL A 18 -27.59 17.10 -3.87
CA VAL A 18 -26.64 16.62 -2.85
C VAL A 18 -27.29 15.41 -2.17
N PRO A 19 -26.63 14.24 -2.11
CA PRO A 19 -27.16 13.09 -1.39
C PRO A 19 -27.24 13.43 0.11
N CYS A 20 -28.30 12.94 0.75
CA CYS A 20 -28.62 13.13 2.16
C CYS A 20 -27.54 12.52 3.06
N GLY A 21 -26.47 13.27 3.33
CA GLY A 21 -25.62 13.07 4.48
C GLY A 21 -26.35 13.61 5.70
N HIS A 22 -26.84 12.74 6.58
CA HIS A 22 -27.41 13.13 7.87
C HIS A 22 -26.32 13.68 8.80
N ALA A 23 -25.81 14.86 8.52
CA ALA A 23 -25.18 15.71 9.51
C ALA A 23 -26.30 16.33 10.36
N LYS A 24 -26.46 15.83 11.60
CA LYS A 24 -27.39 16.42 12.57
C LYS A 24 -26.81 17.74 13.08
N TRP A 25 -27.05 18.83 12.35
CA TRP A 25 -26.71 20.21 12.71
C TRP A 25 -27.86 20.94 13.46
N TRP A 26 -28.70 20.18 14.18
CA TRP A 26 -29.89 20.70 14.83
C TRP A 26 -30.02 20.24 16.29
N ILE A 27 -29.04 20.56 17.15
CA ILE A 27 -29.27 20.70 18.60
C ILE A 27 -28.35 21.84 19.10
N PHE A 28 -28.66 23.08 18.73
CA PHE A 28 -28.23 24.26 19.48
C PHE A 28 -29.44 24.69 20.32
N GLY A 29 -29.43 24.35 21.61
CA GLY A 29 -30.51 24.78 22.52
C GLY A 29 -30.69 24.01 23.83
N ALA A 30 -29.97 22.92 24.11
CA ALA A 30 -30.01 22.25 25.41
C ALA A 30 -28.79 21.35 25.67
N SER A 31 -27.74 21.88 26.31
CA SER A 31 -26.82 21.15 27.23
C SER A 31 -25.59 22.01 27.61
N GLU A 32 -25.76 23.14 28.30
CA GLU A 32 -24.59 23.93 28.78
C GLU A 32 -23.90 23.34 30.04
N ASP A 33 -24.47 22.31 30.68
CA ASP A 33 -24.01 21.79 31.98
C ASP A 33 -24.08 20.25 32.07
N GLU A 34 -23.63 19.51 31.05
CA GLU A 34 -23.46 18.05 31.17
C GLU A 34 -22.00 17.68 31.42
N VAL A 35 -21.77 16.62 32.19
CA VAL A 35 -20.43 16.07 32.42
C VAL A 35 -20.03 15.22 31.23
N GLU A 36 -19.06 15.73 30.47
CA GLU A 36 -18.55 15.08 29.26
C GLU A 36 -17.16 14.50 29.51
N LEU A 37 -16.96 13.24 29.10
CA LEU A 37 -15.65 12.61 29.04
C LEU A 37 -14.96 13.03 27.73
N GLN A 38 -13.91 13.85 27.82
CA GLN A 38 -13.11 14.23 26.66
C GLN A 38 -12.36 13.02 26.09
N TYR A 39 -11.80 12.22 26.99
CA TYR A 39 -11.19 10.94 26.67
C TYR A 39 -11.16 10.05 27.91
N ILE A 40 -11.10 8.74 27.68
CA ILE A 40 -10.87 7.74 28.70
C ILE A 40 -10.11 6.57 28.08
N TYR A 41 -9.08 6.13 28.78
CA TYR A 41 -8.13 5.13 28.34
C TYR A 41 -8.03 4.01 29.35
N LEU A 42 -7.91 2.78 28.85
CA LEU A 42 -7.48 1.62 29.60
C LEU A 42 -6.12 1.18 29.06
N ASN A 43 -5.08 1.20 29.89
CA ASN A 43 -3.69 0.94 29.49
C ASN A 43 -3.30 1.70 28.20
N LYS A 44 -3.69 2.98 28.15
CA LYS A 44 -3.51 3.92 27.03
C LYS A 44 -4.25 3.59 25.71
N VAL A 45 -5.15 2.60 25.71
CA VAL A 45 -6.08 2.32 24.59
C VAL A 45 -7.42 2.98 24.86
N SER A 46 -8.02 3.67 23.88
CA SER A 46 -9.29 4.38 24.06
C SER A 46 -10.43 3.42 24.37
N PHE A 47 -11.31 3.77 25.32
CA PHE A 47 -12.53 2.98 25.55
C PHE A 47 -13.43 2.90 24.31
N SER A 48 -13.36 3.89 23.41
CA SER A 48 -14.11 3.89 22.15
C SER A 48 -13.58 2.87 21.14
N GLU A 49 -12.29 2.52 21.24
CA GLU A 49 -11.62 1.54 20.39
C GLU A 49 -11.68 0.12 20.97
N LEU A 50 -11.99 0.02 22.27
CA LEU A 50 -12.13 -1.23 22.99
C LEU A 50 -13.57 -1.72 22.95
N GLY A 51 -13.75 -3.02 22.73
CA GLY A 51 -15.02 -3.70 22.91
C GLY A 51 -15.48 -3.70 24.36
N GLN A 52 -16.68 -4.22 24.60
CA GLN A 52 -17.17 -4.41 25.97
C GLN A 52 -16.39 -5.50 26.71
N LYS A 53 -15.90 -6.53 26.02
CA LYS A 53 -15.09 -7.60 26.60
C LYS A 53 -13.66 -7.49 26.12
N ILE A 54 -12.72 -7.40 27.06
CA ILE A 54 -11.30 -7.16 26.81
C ILE A 54 -10.49 -8.26 27.48
N GLN A 55 -9.61 -8.88 26.70
CA GLN A 55 -8.61 -9.80 27.23
C GLN A 55 -7.22 -9.17 27.09
N LEU A 56 -6.60 -8.83 28.22
CA LEU A 56 -5.23 -8.35 28.29
C LEU A 56 -4.28 -9.53 28.60
N PHE A 57 -3.00 -9.35 28.31
CA PHE A 57 -1.97 -10.34 28.61
C PHE A 57 -1.05 -9.78 29.69
N ARG A 58 -0.67 -10.62 30.65
CA ARG A 58 0.21 -10.22 31.77
C ARG A 58 1.44 -9.42 31.31
N ASP A 59 2.06 -9.86 30.23
CA ASP A 59 3.31 -9.30 29.71
C ASP A 59 3.10 -7.94 29.00
N THR A 60 1.85 -7.56 28.74
CA THR A 60 1.46 -6.29 28.10
C THR A 60 1.05 -5.22 29.11
N LEU A 61 0.97 -5.55 30.40
CA LEU A 61 0.54 -4.62 31.43
C LEU A 61 1.69 -3.69 31.85
N PRO A 62 1.49 -2.36 31.84
CA PRO A 62 2.48 -1.41 32.37
C PRO A 62 2.68 -1.68 33.86
N GLU A 63 3.91 -2.04 34.25
CA GLU A 63 4.27 -2.39 35.64
C GLU A 63 3.40 -3.50 36.25
N GLY A 64 2.76 -4.34 35.41
CA GLY A 64 1.84 -5.38 35.87
C GLY A 64 0.47 -4.86 36.35
N MET A 65 0.10 -3.62 36.01
CA MET A 65 -1.13 -2.96 36.47
C MET A 65 -2.15 -2.78 35.34
N ILE A 66 -3.44 -2.75 35.71
CA ILE A 66 -4.48 -2.13 34.89
C ILE A 66 -4.56 -0.66 35.31
N VAL A 67 -4.44 0.24 34.33
CA VAL A 67 -4.46 1.69 34.49
C VAL A 67 -5.64 2.25 33.72
N ILE A 68 -6.50 2.99 34.42
CA ILE A 68 -7.64 3.72 33.87
C ILE A 68 -7.35 5.20 34.06
N GLN A 69 -7.29 5.93 32.96
CA GLN A 69 -6.98 7.36 32.98
C GLN A 69 -7.86 8.11 31.99
N GLY A 70 -8.17 9.37 32.27
CA GLY A 70 -9.02 10.14 31.39
C GLY A 70 -9.07 11.60 31.75
N LYS A 71 -9.89 12.35 31.01
CA LYS A 71 -10.19 13.74 31.31
C LYS A 71 -11.66 14.01 31.08
N ALA A 72 -12.27 14.74 32.01
CA ALA A 72 -13.65 15.17 31.92
C ALA A 72 -13.78 16.69 32.02
N THR A 73 -14.88 17.22 31.50
CA THR A 73 -15.27 18.63 31.61
C THR A 73 -16.76 18.75 31.91
N ALA A 74 -17.15 19.82 32.61
CA ALA A 74 -18.55 20.07 32.99
C ALA A 74 -18.99 21.49 32.61
N GLY A 75 -18.77 21.88 31.36
CA GLY A 75 -19.10 23.22 30.86
C GLY A 75 -18.40 24.33 31.66
N LYS A 76 -19.19 25.18 32.32
CA LYS A 76 -18.70 26.26 33.20
C LYS A 76 -18.30 25.77 34.61
N ASN A 77 -18.66 24.53 34.96
CA ASN A 77 -18.41 23.95 36.29
C ASN A 77 -17.10 23.15 36.33
N LYS A 78 -16.61 22.88 37.53
CA LYS A 78 -15.46 22.00 37.77
C LYS A 78 -15.93 20.57 38.03
N ILE A 79 -15.04 19.61 37.77
CA ILE A 79 -15.22 18.24 38.21
C ILE A 79 -15.00 18.17 39.73
N GLY A 80 -15.98 17.62 40.43
CA GLY A 80 -15.98 17.49 41.90
C GLY A 80 -15.43 16.14 42.37
N SER A 81 -15.71 15.05 41.64
CA SER A 81 -15.18 13.72 41.96
C SER A 81 -15.05 12.83 40.71
N ALA A 82 -14.18 11.82 40.82
CA ALA A 82 -14.01 10.76 39.83
C ALA A 82 -13.91 9.43 40.58
N ARG A 83 -14.81 8.51 40.29
CA ARG A 83 -14.91 7.20 40.94
C ARG A 83 -14.89 6.09 39.92
N VAL A 84 -14.31 4.97 40.33
CA VAL A 84 -14.30 3.74 39.54
C VAL A 84 -14.86 2.59 40.35
N SER A 85 -15.68 1.77 39.70
CA SER A 85 -16.05 0.44 40.19
C SER A 85 -15.37 -0.59 39.31
N ILE A 86 -14.84 -1.66 39.91
CA ILE A 86 -14.22 -2.80 39.20
C ILE A 86 -14.97 -4.12 39.43
N ASP A 87 -16.11 -4.05 40.12
CA ASP A 87 -16.91 -5.19 40.59
C ASP A 87 -18.39 -5.08 40.22
N GLY A 88 -18.70 -4.30 39.17
CA GLY A 88 -20.07 -4.21 38.67
C GLY A 88 -20.96 -3.25 39.45
N LYS A 89 -20.38 -2.14 39.95
CA LYS A 89 -21.02 -1.09 40.77
C LYS A 89 -21.37 -1.51 42.20
N GLN A 90 -20.78 -2.60 42.71
CA GLN A 90 -20.97 -2.99 44.11
C GLN A 90 -20.18 -2.08 45.05
N THR A 91 -18.94 -1.77 44.67
CA THR A 91 -18.09 -0.81 45.37
C THR A 91 -17.57 0.26 44.42
N TRP A 92 -17.32 1.44 45.00
CA TRP A 92 -16.77 2.60 44.30
C TRP A 92 -15.51 3.07 45.01
N VAL A 93 -14.46 3.29 44.24
CA VAL A 93 -13.16 3.76 44.71
C VAL A 93 -12.88 5.12 44.10
N GLU A 94 -12.48 6.09 44.92
CA GLU A 94 -12.05 7.41 44.44
C GLU A 94 -10.77 7.30 43.60
N MET A 95 -10.76 7.97 42.46
CA MET A 95 -9.62 8.09 41.56
C MET A 95 -8.79 9.32 41.96
N LYS A 96 -7.51 9.34 41.60
CA LYS A 96 -6.72 10.57 41.69
C LYS A 96 -7.31 11.57 40.70
N LEU A 97 -7.73 12.75 41.15
CA LEU A 97 -8.33 13.79 40.32
C LEU A 97 -7.53 15.09 40.46
N SER A 98 -7.20 15.73 39.35
CA SER A 98 -6.56 17.05 39.31
C SER A 98 -7.58 18.17 39.03
N GLU A 99 -7.19 19.41 39.30
CA GLU A 99 -8.08 20.58 39.12
C GLU A 99 -8.56 20.81 37.69
N ASN A 100 -7.80 20.33 36.69
CA ASN A 100 -8.15 20.42 35.28
C ASN A 100 -9.00 19.24 34.78
N GLY A 101 -9.52 18.41 35.69
CA GLY A 101 -10.44 17.31 35.39
C GLY A 101 -9.75 16.04 34.86
N VAL A 102 -8.43 15.93 34.97
CA VAL A 102 -7.70 14.69 34.64
C VAL A 102 -7.81 13.73 35.82
N PHE A 103 -8.11 12.47 35.52
CA PHE A 103 -8.27 11.44 36.53
C PHE A 103 -7.46 10.18 36.22
N GLU A 104 -7.04 9.46 37.27
CA GLU A 104 -6.25 8.24 37.15
C GLU A 104 -6.55 7.24 38.29
N TYR A 105 -6.65 5.96 37.94
CA TYR A 105 -6.69 4.84 38.87
C TYR A 105 -5.87 3.68 38.31
N ALA A 106 -5.13 3.00 39.19
CA ALA A 106 -4.38 1.81 38.82
C ALA A 106 -4.55 0.73 39.88
N PHE A 107 -4.69 -0.53 39.45
CA PHE A 107 -4.76 -1.68 40.35
C PHE A 107 -4.05 -2.90 39.76
N ARG A 108 -3.58 -3.78 40.65
CA ARG A 108 -2.95 -5.04 40.25
C ARG A 108 -4.02 -6.10 40.02
N PRO A 109 -4.17 -6.65 38.82
CA PRO A 109 -5.19 -7.64 38.53
C PRO A 109 -4.79 -9.03 39.01
N GLU A 110 -5.78 -9.80 39.44
CA GLU A 110 -5.71 -11.25 39.54
C GLU A 110 -5.87 -11.86 38.15
N ILE A 111 -5.11 -12.91 37.91
CA ILE A 111 -5.04 -13.56 36.60
C ILE A 111 -6.28 -14.41 36.39
N ASN A 112 -6.86 -14.33 35.20
CA ASN A 112 -8.11 -14.99 34.79
C ASN A 112 -9.35 -14.57 35.60
N ARG A 113 -9.26 -13.50 36.40
CA ARG A 113 -10.41 -12.85 37.03
C ARG A 113 -10.99 -11.80 36.09
N ALA A 114 -12.32 -11.83 35.92
CA ALA A 114 -13.04 -10.80 35.18
C ALA A 114 -13.36 -9.60 36.11
N TYR A 115 -13.09 -8.40 35.63
CA TYR A 115 -13.37 -7.12 36.29
C TYR A 115 -14.43 -6.36 35.49
N GLN A 116 -15.49 -5.94 36.15
CA GLN A 116 -16.58 -5.16 35.55
C GLN A 116 -16.38 -3.68 35.88
N ILE A 117 -15.75 -2.98 34.95
CA ILE A 117 -15.29 -1.60 35.12
C ILE A 117 -16.39 -0.62 34.73
N TYR A 118 -16.65 0.34 35.61
CA TYR A 118 -17.48 1.52 35.37
C TYR A 118 -16.76 2.76 35.90
N VAL A 119 -16.85 3.87 35.18
CA VAL A 119 -16.30 5.16 35.59
C VAL A 119 -17.42 6.18 35.72
N GLU A 120 -17.47 6.80 36.89
CA GLU A 120 -18.42 7.84 37.24
C GLU A 120 -17.66 9.13 37.57
N ILE A 121 -17.97 10.17 36.83
CA ILE A 121 -17.46 11.51 37.03
C ILE A 121 -18.61 12.39 37.47
N THR A 122 -18.43 13.13 38.55
CA THR A 122 -19.45 14.03 39.10
C THR A 122 -18.94 15.46 39.11
N ASP A 123 -19.75 16.42 38.67
CA ASP A 123 -19.44 17.85 38.81
C ASP A 123 -19.65 18.36 40.24
N THR A 124 -19.26 19.60 40.53
CA THR A 124 -19.47 20.23 41.84
C THR A 124 -20.95 20.45 42.21
N ARG A 125 -21.89 20.20 41.30
CA ARG A 125 -23.34 20.34 41.50
C ARG A 125 -24.02 18.97 41.66
N GLY A 126 -23.28 17.87 41.59
CA GLY A 126 -23.80 16.51 41.72
C GLY A 126 -24.30 15.87 40.42
N LYS A 127 -24.11 16.50 39.26
CA LYS A 127 -24.44 15.88 37.96
C LYS A 127 -23.36 14.90 37.54
N THR A 128 -23.75 13.80 36.90
CA THR A 128 -22.84 12.73 36.47
C THR A 128 -22.84 12.51 34.97
N ASN A 129 -21.80 11.84 34.46
CA ASN A 129 -21.79 11.29 33.11
C ASN A 129 -22.74 10.07 32.99
N ASP A 130 -23.00 9.63 31.76
CA ASP A 130 -23.65 8.34 31.51
C ASP A 130 -22.69 7.18 31.85
N VAL A 131 -22.75 6.72 33.11
CA VAL A 131 -21.89 5.67 33.66
C VAL A 131 -21.99 4.37 32.85
N ASN A 132 -23.17 4.02 32.33
CA ASN A 132 -23.36 2.76 31.61
C ASN A 132 -22.56 2.69 30.31
N LYS A 133 -22.34 3.84 29.65
CA LYS A 133 -21.52 3.91 28.44
C LYS A 133 -20.04 3.64 28.69
N THR A 134 -19.60 3.71 29.94
CA THR A 134 -18.20 3.43 30.32
C THR A 134 -17.93 1.95 30.61
N TYR A 135 -18.96 1.08 30.52
CA TYR A 135 -18.82 -0.33 30.88
C TYR A 135 -17.74 -1.06 30.08
N LYS A 136 -16.84 -1.74 30.80
CA LYS A 136 -15.86 -2.70 30.24
C LYS A 136 -15.72 -3.93 31.15
N GLU A 137 -15.70 -5.11 30.57
CA GLU A 137 -15.37 -6.38 31.20
C GLU A 137 -13.93 -6.74 30.83
N VAL A 138 -13.02 -6.73 31.80
CA VAL A 138 -11.58 -6.91 31.57
C VAL A 138 -11.10 -8.17 32.26
N THR A 139 -10.40 -9.03 31.53
CA THR A 139 -9.73 -10.20 32.09
C THR A 139 -8.25 -10.19 31.71
N VAL A 140 -7.37 -10.49 32.66
CA VAL A 140 -5.94 -10.62 32.38
C VAL A 140 -5.56 -12.09 32.27
N SER A 141 -5.15 -12.50 31.07
CA SER A 141 -4.75 -13.86 30.76
C SER A 141 -3.34 -14.16 31.26
N SER A 142 -3.12 -15.41 31.70
CA SER A 142 -1.78 -15.98 31.88
C SER A 142 -1.12 -16.40 30.56
N GLN A 143 -1.84 -16.33 29.44
CA GLN A 143 -1.32 -16.74 28.15
C GLN A 143 -0.13 -15.88 27.72
N ASN A 144 0.87 -16.54 27.15
CA ASN A 144 2.05 -15.90 26.59
C ASN A 144 1.66 -15.20 25.29
N ILE A 145 1.95 -13.90 25.20
CA ILE A 145 1.62 -13.09 24.02
C ILE A 145 2.25 -13.62 22.73
N TYR A 146 3.44 -14.23 22.82
CA TYR A 146 4.09 -14.91 21.71
C TYR A 146 3.21 -16.03 21.15
N GLN A 147 2.62 -16.85 22.02
CA GLN A 147 1.77 -17.96 21.59
C GLN A 147 0.49 -17.45 20.93
N VAL A 148 -0.10 -16.38 21.47
CA VAL A 148 -1.31 -15.78 20.91
C VAL A 148 -1.05 -15.18 19.53
N VAL A 149 0.07 -14.45 19.38
CA VAL A 149 0.50 -13.93 18.07
C VAL A 149 0.77 -15.07 17.10
N LYS A 150 1.44 -16.14 17.54
CA LYS A 150 1.70 -17.32 16.72
C LYS A 150 0.39 -17.94 16.22
N ASP A 151 -0.59 -18.14 17.11
CA ASP A 151 -1.89 -18.72 16.75
C ASP A 151 -2.66 -17.84 15.74
N ILE A 152 -2.58 -16.52 15.87
CA ILE A 152 -3.19 -15.59 14.90
C ILE A 152 -2.46 -15.65 13.55
N MET A 153 -1.13 -15.66 13.55
CA MET A 153 -0.33 -15.82 12.33
C MET A 153 -0.61 -17.15 11.62
N ASP A 154 -0.71 -18.25 12.37
CA ASP A 154 -1.09 -19.57 11.84
C ASP A 154 -2.48 -19.53 11.18
N LYS A 155 -3.46 -18.84 11.79
CA LYS A 155 -4.80 -18.66 11.20
C LYS A 155 -4.79 -17.79 9.94
N LEU A 156 -4.03 -16.69 9.93
CA LEU A 156 -3.87 -15.82 8.76
C LEU A 156 -3.29 -16.60 7.58
N ILE A 157 -2.21 -17.33 7.83
CA ILE A 157 -1.56 -18.15 6.82
C ILE A 157 -2.49 -19.26 6.33
N ALA A 158 -3.14 -19.99 7.22
CA ALA A 158 -4.09 -21.03 6.83
C ALA A 158 -5.23 -20.49 5.97
N ALA A 159 -5.80 -19.33 6.33
CA ALA A 159 -6.84 -18.68 5.54
C ALA A 159 -6.32 -18.23 4.16
N TYR A 160 -5.10 -17.69 4.09
CA TYR A 160 -4.49 -17.23 2.84
C TYR A 160 -4.12 -18.39 1.91
N GLN A 161 -3.48 -19.44 2.43
CA GLN A 161 -3.12 -20.64 1.65
C GLN A 161 -4.32 -21.45 1.19
N SER A 162 -5.45 -21.36 1.91
CA SER A 162 -6.71 -22.01 1.54
C SER A 162 -7.67 -21.09 0.77
N GLU A 163 -7.20 -19.91 0.34
CA GLU A 163 -7.94 -18.93 -0.45
C GLU A 163 -9.25 -18.43 0.19
N GLN A 164 -9.32 -18.40 1.52
CA GLN A 164 -10.51 -18.00 2.29
C GLN A 164 -10.46 -16.51 2.66
N THR A 165 -10.73 -15.64 1.69
CA THR A 165 -10.66 -14.17 1.87
C THR A 165 -11.48 -13.68 3.07
N ALA A 166 -12.70 -14.18 3.26
CA ALA A 166 -13.56 -13.74 4.36
C ALA A 166 -12.92 -14.01 5.73
N LYS A 167 -12.38 -15.23 5.94
CA LYS A 167 -11.71 -15.60 7.18
C LYS A 167 -10.41 -14.83 7.39
N PHE A 168 -9.68 -14.52 6.32
CA PHE A 168 -8.50 -13.66 6.40
C PHE A 168 -8.89 -12.25 6.86
N MET A 169 -9.89 -11.64 6.22
CA MET A 169 -10.30 -10.26 6.51
C MET A 169 -10.95 -10.08 7.89
N GLU A 170 -11.49 -11.14 8.50
CA GLU A 170 -11.93 -11.13 9.91
C GLU A 170 -10.78 -10.87 10.91
N LEU A 171 -9.54 -11.20 10.52
CA LEU A 171 -8.32 -11.01 11.30
C LEU A 171 -7.63 -9.67 11.02
N VAL A 172 -8.23 -8.83 10.17
CA VAL A 172 -7.73 -7.48 9.84
C VAL A 172 -8.55 -6.43 10.59
N ALA A 173 -7.87 -5.49 11.24
CA ALA A 173 -8.53 -4.42 11.99
C ALA A 173 -9.43 -3.56 11.09
N ASP A 174 -10.45 -2.92 11.66
CA ASP A 174 -11.38 -2.08 10.89
C ASP A 174 -10.74 -0.76 10.47
N ASP A 175 -9.79 -0.29 11.27
CA ASP A 175 -8.91 0.87 11.08
C ASP A 175 -7.49 0.46 10.66
N PHE A 176 -7.36 -0.60 9.86
CA PHE A 176 -6.09 -0.96 9.23
C PHE A 176 -5.46 0.29 8.59
N THR A 177 -4.15 0.53 8.80
CA THR A 177 -3.53 1.81 8.42
C THR A 177 -3.17 1.91 6.95
N GLY A 178 -3.07 0.78 6.24
CA GLY A 178 -3.20 0.77 4.79
C GLY A 178 -4.68 0.86 4.39
N ASP A 179 -4.98 0.78 3.10
CA ASP A 179 -6.39 0.74 2.69
C ASP A 179 -6.93 -0.70 2.83
N LYS A 180 -7.88 -0.92 3.77
CA LYS A 180 -8.50 -2.24 4.02
C LYS A 180 -9.23 -2.79 2.79
N VAL A 181 -9.84 -1.91 1.98
CA VAL A 181 -10.54 -2.31 0.75
C VAL A 181 -9.53 -2.70 -0.32
N LEU A 182 -8.41 -1.98 -0.43
CA LEU A 182 -7.32 -2.35 -1.33
C LEU A 182 -6.61 -3.63 -0.88
N LEU A 183 -6.49 -3.88 0.44
CA LEU A 183 -6.02 -5.14 0.96
C LEU A 183 -6.95 -6.30 0.55
N ASP A 184 -8.27 -6.21 0.76
CA ASP A 184 -9.21 -7.25 0.30
C ASP A 184 -9.07 -7.51 -1.21
N ARG A 185 -8.97 -6.44 -2.01
CA ARG A 185 -8.75 -6.55 -3.46
C ARG A 185 -7.44 -7.24 -3.79
N ALA A 186 -6.34 -6.90 -3.12
CA ALA A 186 -5.03 -7.47 -3.38
C ALA A 186 -4.97 -8.95 -2.99
N ILE A 187 -5.60 -9.33 -1.89
CA ILE A 187 -5.72 -10.75 -1.49
C ILE A 187 -6.49 -11.54 -2.55
N ARG A 188 -7.62 -11.02 -3.05
CA ARG A 188 -8.36 -11.66 -4.16
C ARG A 188 -7.53 -11.73 -5.44
N LYS A 189 -6.77 -10.68 -5.74
CA LYS A 189 -5.88 -10.63 -6.90
C LYS A 189 -4.74 -11.65 -6.77
N ASP A 190 -4.20 -11.85 -5.57
CA ASP A 190 -3.23 -12.90 -5.29
C ASP A 190 -3.83 -14.28 -5.60
N PHE A 191 -5.04 -14.57 -5.11
CA PHE A 191 -5.71 -15.86 -5.36
C PHE A 191 -5.99 -16.09 -6.85
N SER A 192 -6.27 -15.04 -7.61
CA SER A 192 -6.40 -15.14 -9.08
C SER A 192 -5.07 -15.26 -9.81
N ASN A 193 -3.96 -14.84 -9.21
CA ASN A 193 -2.63 -14.85 -9.83
C ASN A 193 -1.83 -16.12 -9.49
N PHE A 194 -2.21 -16.86 -8.45
CA PHE A 194 -1.45 -18.00 -7.94
C PHE A 194 -2.32 -19.25 -7.74
N ASP A 195 -1.90 -20.38 -8.32
CA ASP A 195 -2.56 -21.69 -8.16
C ASP A 195 -2.14 -22.42 -6.89
N ASN A 196 -0.97 -22.06 -6.34
CA ASN A 196 -0.41 -22.71 -5.16
C ASN A 196 0.40 -21.71 -4.37
N ILE A 197 -0.02 -21.51 -3.11
CA ILE A 197 0.55 -20.57 -2.15
C ILE A 197 1.06 -21.39 -0.96
N ILE A 198 2.38 -21.46 -0.81
CA ILE A 198 3.01 -22.06 0.36
C ILE A 198 3.71 -20.96 1.15
N LEU A 199 3.35 -20.79 2.41
CA LEU A 199 3.93 -19.77 3.28
C LEU A 199 4.26 -20.38 4.64
N ARG A 200 5.47 -20.10 5.11
CA ARG A 200 5.97 -20.50 6.42
C ARG A 200 6.63 -19.29 7.07
N PHE A 201 6.56 -19.22 8.40
CA PHE A 201 7.14 -18.13 9.16
C PHE A 201 7.80 -18.63 10.44
N ILE A 202 8.70 -17.81 10.97
CA ILE A 202 9.31 -17.97 12.30
C ILE A 202 9.27 -16.59 12.97
N LEU A 203 8.60 -16.49 14.11
CA LEU A 203 8.60 -15.26 14.90
C LEU A 203 9.99 -15.02 15.49
N THR A 204 10.55 -13.85 15.21
CA THR A 204 11.86 -13.41 15.72
C THR A 204 11.70 -12.57 16.96
N ASN A 205 10.72 -11.67 16.97
CA ASN A 205 10.45 -10.78 18.10
C ASN A 205 8.96 -10.45 18.21
N VAL A 206 8.47 -10.37 19.45
CA VAL A 206 7.09 -9.95 19.78
C VAL A 206 7.19 -9.00 20.97
N THR A 207 6.84 -7.74 20.76
CA THR A 207 6.91 -6.70 21.80
C THR A 207 5.67 -5.84 21.76
N SER A 208 5.13 -5.44 22.90
CA SER A 208 4.05 -4.45 22.97
C SER A 208 4.59 -3.06 23.29
N ASP A 209 4.01 -2.03 22.69
CA ASP A 209 4.25 -0.66 23.14
C ASP A 209 3.27 -0.26 24.27
N SER A 210 3.46 0.95 24.76
CA SER A 210 2.61 1.48 25.82
C SER A 210 1.18 1.81 25.37
N THR A 211 0.89 1.77 24.07
CA THR A 211 -0.45 1.96 23.47
C THR A 211 -1.19 0.64 23.25
N GLY A 212 -0.64 -0.49 23.71
CA GLY A 212 -1.24 -1.81 23.53
C GLY A 212 -1.11 -2.39 22.12
N LYS A 213 -0.34 -1.74 21.23
CA LYS A 213 0.01 -2.28 19.92
C LYS A 213 1.14 -3.29 20.08
N ILE A 214 1.04 -4.40 19.36
CA ILE A 214 2.01 -5.50 19.40
C ILE A 214 2.79 -5.50 18.09
N PHE A 215 4.08 -5.26 18.18
CA PHE A 215 5.03 -5.24 17.08
C PHE A 215 5.64 -6.63 16.95
N VAL A 216 5.48 -7.21 15.77
CA VAL A 216 5.88 -8.57 15.46
C VAL A 216 6.89 -8.51 14.32
N THR A 217 8.10 -8.99 14.58
CA THR A 217 9.12 -9.22 13.56
C THR A 217 9.23 -10.70 13.32
N PHE A 218 9.22 -11.13 12.06
CA PHE A 218 9.32 -12.53 11.70
C PHE A 218 10.10 -12.72 10.40
N ASN A 219 10.71 -13.88 10.27
CA ASN A 219 11.25 -14.36 9.00
C ASN A 219 10.21 -15.22 8.30
N PHE A 220 10.18 -15.19 6.97
CA PHE A 220 9.29 -16.02 6.18
C PHE A 220 10.04 -16.77 5.08
N ASN A 221 9.45 -17.88 4.66
CA ASN A 221 9.76 -18.57 3.41
C ASN A 221 8.45 -18.76 2.66
N ARG A 222 8.45 -18.42 1.37
CA ARG A 222 7.26 -18.44 0.54
C ARG A 222 7.54 -19.07 -0.80
N GLN A 223 6.56 -19.81 -1.29
CA GLN A 223 6.50 -20.34 -2.63
C GLN A 223 5.16 -19.94 -3.28
N LEU A 224 5.22 -19.40 -4.49
CA LEU A 224 4.06 -18.98 -5.26
C LEU A 224 4.14 -19.61 -6.65
N THR A 225 3.05 -20.20 -7.12
CA THR A 225 2.96 -20.75 -8.49
C THR A 225 2.09 -19.85 -9.34
N SER A 226 2.68 -19.16 -10.31
CA SER A 226 1.94 -18.24 -11.20
C SER A 226 0.97 -19.00 -12.10
N VAL A 227 -0.31 -18.62 -12.08
CA VAL A 227 -1.37 -19.15 -12.97
C VAL A 227 -0.99 -18.92 -14.43
N LYS A 228 -0.54 -17.69 -14.75
CA LYS A 228 -0.26 -17.29 -16.13
C LYS A 228 0.88 -18.04 -16.80
N LYS A 229 1.96 -18.28 -16.04
CA LYS A 229 3.20 -18.86 -16.56
C LYS A 229 3.40 -20.32 -16.17
N GLY A 230 2.60 -20.85 -15.25
CA GLY A 230 2.86 -22.13 -14.59
C GLY A 230 4.17 -22.17 -13.81
N LYS A 231 4.80 -21.00 -13.58
CA LYS A 231 6.14 -20.92 -12.97
C LYS A 231 6.02 -20.85 -11.46
N THR A 232 6.68 -21.78 -10.78
CA THR A 232 6.90 -21.72 -9.33
C THR A 232 8.09 -20.82 -9.01
N LEU A 233 7.89 -19.88 -8.09
CA LEU A 233 8.92 -18.99 -7.56
C LEU A 233 8.98 -19.16 -6.03
N GLN A 234 10.17 -19.01 -5.47
CA GLN A 234 10.40 -19.06 -4.04
C GLN A 234 11.21 -17.84 -3.59
N ASP A 235 10.85 -17.27 -2.46
CA ASP A 235 11.62 -16.24 -1.77
C ASP A 235 11.57 -16.41 -0.25
N ASN A 236 12.41 -15.62 0.41
CA ASN A 236 12.48 -15.54 1.86
C ASN A 236 12.93 -14.13 2.24
N GLY A 237 12.63 -13.75 3.47
CA GLY A 237 13.00 -12.45 4.00
C GLY A 237 12.51 -12.23 5.41
N ALA A 238 12.80 -11.04 5.93
CA ALA A 238 12.26 -10.55 7.19
C ALA A 238 11.12 -9.58 6.92
N SER A 239 10.05 -9.65 7.70
CA SER A 239 8.93 -8.69 7.63
C SER A 239 8.46 -8.31 9.02
N GLN A 240 7.64 -7.27 9.08
CA GLN A 240 7.07 -6.73 10.31
C GLN A 240 5.57 -6.50 10.15
N MET A 241 4.83 -6.83 11.21
CA MET A 241 3.42 -6.53 11.35
C MET A 241 3.15 -5.91 12.71
N VAL A 242 2.15 -5.03 12.74
CA VAL A 242 1.61 -4.51 14.00
C VAL A 242 0.22 -5.09 14.17
N PHE A 243 -0.02 -5.66 15.35
CA PHE A 243 -1.34 -6.10 15.78
C PHE A 243 -1.90 -5.11 16.80
N LYS A 244 -3.21 -4.91 16.76
CA LYS A 244 -3.93 -4.21 17.83
C LYS A 244 -4.94 -5.15 18.46
N LEU A 245 -5.18 -4.94 19.74
CA LEU A 245 -6.29 -5.58 20.45
C LEU A 245 -7.60 -4.86 20.09
N GLY A 246 -8.64 -5.63 19.83
CA GLY A 246 -10.00 -5.14 19.69
C GLY A 246 -11.02 -6.17 20.16
N ASP A 247 -12.29 -5.92 19.86
CA ASP A 247 -13.46 -6.64 20.36
C ASP A 247 -13.45 -8.14 20.02
N LYS A 248 -12.80 -8.50 18.90
CA LYS A 248 -12.68 -9.89 18.43
C LYS A 248 -11.27 -10.45 18.61
N GLY A 249 -10.48 -9.88 19.52
CA GLY A 249 -9.10 -10.28 19.79
C GLY A 249 -8.07 -9.50 18.97
N LEU A 250 -6.86 -10.05 18.86
CA LEU A 250 -5.78 -9.45 18.10
C LEU A 250 -6.06 -9.48 16.60
N ARG A 251 -5.86 -8.34 15.95
CA ARG A 251 -6.02 -8.18 14.50
C ARG A 251 -4.87 -7.38 13.89
N ILE A 252 -4.58 -7.62 12.62
CA ILE A 252 -3.57 -6.87 11.88
C ILE A 252 -3.99 -5.40 11.80
N TYR A 253 -3.15 -4.53 12.33
CA TYR A 253 -3.27 -3.07 12.26
C TYR A 253 -2.45 -2.49 11.11
N SER A 254 -1.24 -3.00 10.88
CA SER A 254 -0.39 -2.57 9.77
C SER A 254 0.61 -3.66 9.37
N MET A 255 1.15 -3.57 8.16
CA MET A 255 2.15 -4.49 7.61
C MET A 255 3.24 -3.68 6.92
N LYS A 256 4.49 -4.12 7.03
CA LYS A 256 5.62 -3.54 6.29
C LYS A 256 6.02 -4.43 5.12
N TRP A 257 6.61 -3.80 4.11
CA TRP A 257 7.29 -4.52 3.04
C TRP A 257 8.57 -5.21 3.56
N PRO A 258 8.96 -6.41 3.07
CA PRO A 258 8.27 -7.27 2.13
C PRO A 258 6.94 -7.79 2.65
N LEU A 259 5.89 -7.66 1.85
CA LEU A 259 4.58 -8.19 2.18
C LEU A 259 4.53 -9.70 1.91
N ILE A 260 3.94 -10.44 2.84
CA ILE A 260 3.65 -11.88 2.69
C ILE A 260 2.20 -12.15 2.27
N PHE A 261 1.34 -11.14 2.34
CA PHE A 261 -0.06 -11.14 1.93
C PHE A 261 -0.35 -9.88 1.11
N GLY A 262 -1.25 -9.94 0.13
CA GLY A 262 -1.61 -8.79 -0.71
C GLY A 262 -0.46 -8.38 -1.63
N VAL A 263 0.30 -9.34 -2.13
CA VAL A 263 1.56 -9.10 -2.86
C VAL A 263 1.34 -8.45 -4.23
N SER A 264 0.10 -8.51 -4.73
CA SER A 264 -0.32 -7.93 -6.01
C SER A 264 -0.62 -6.43 -5.98
N ASP A 265 -0.57 -5.80 -4.80
CA ASP A 265 -0.74 -4.33 -4.64
C ASP A 265 0.06 -3.79 -3.43
N PRO A 266 1.39 -3.94 -3.41
CA PRO A 266 2.19 -3.59 -2.24
C PRO A 266 2.18 -2.09 -1.94
N THR A 267 1.99 -1.24 -2.94
CA THR A 267 2.04 0.23 -2.84
C THR A 267 0.94 0.81 -1.97
N ASN A 268 -0.25 0.24 -2.02
CA ASN A 268 -1.39 0.74 -1.25
C ASN A 268 -1.54 0.07 0.12
N ILE A 269 -0.73 -0.95 0.41
CA ILE A 269 -0.89 -1.83 1.57
C ILE A 269 0.28 -1.67 2.55
N ALA A 270 1.52 -1.65 2.05
CA ALA A 270 2.70 -1.58 2.91
C ALA A 270 2.81 -0.22 3.61
N GLN A 271 3.18 -0.24 4.88
CA GLN A 271 3.33 0.93 5.74
C GLN A 271 4.79 1.06 6.19
N GLY A 272 5.65 1.29 5.20
CA GLY A 272 7.10 1.29 5.32
C GLY A 272 7.74 -0.06 4.97
N SER A 273 9.06 -0.14 5.14
CA SER A 273 9.86 -1.30 4.74
C SER A 273 10.73 -1.85 5.87
N VAL A 274 11.15 -3.10 5.71
CA VAL A 274 12.13 -3.80 6.54
C VAL A 274 13.37 -4.04 5.70
N GLN A 275 14.52 -3.61 6.22
CA GLN A 275 15.80 -3.82 5.56
C GLN A 275 16.08 -5.32 5.42
N GLN A 276 16.37 -5.75 4.19
CA GLN A 276 16.72 -7.13 3.88
C GLN A 276 18.25 -7.32 3.88
N SER A 277 18.69 -8.56 4.11
CA SER A 277 20.10 -8.93 3.95
C SER A 277 20.58 -8.73 2.50
N SER A 278 21.88 -8.50 2.35
CA SER A 278 22.49 -8.38 1.02
C SER A 278 22.30 -9.68 0.23
N GLY A 279 21.92 -9.56 -1.04
CA GLY A 279 21.65 -10.70 -1.92
C GLY A 279 20.27 -11.34 -1.73
N THR A 280 19.43 -10.86 -0.82
CA THR A 280 18.02 -11.28 -0.75
C THR A 280 17.30 -10.87 -2.02
N GLU A 281 16.59 -11.82 -2.60
CA GLU A 281 15.71 -11.61 -3.74
C GLU A 281 14.27 -11.86 -3.31
N VAL A 282 13.36 -10.97 -3.70
CA VAL A 282 11.96 -10.95 -3.29
C VAL A 282 11.07 -11.08 -4.53
N ILE A 283 9.95 -11.79 -4.38
CA ILE A 283 8.94 -11.91 -5.43
C ILE A 283 8.18 -10.60 -5.58
N VAL A 284 8.04 -10.14 -6.83
CA VAL A 284 7.24 -9.00 -7.24
C VAL A 284 6.15 -9.47 -8.19
N VAL A 285 4.95 -8.90 -8.04
CA VAL A 285 3.82 -9.11 -8.95
C VAL A 285 3.51 -7.78 -9.60
N ASP A 286 3.61 -7.69 -10.92
CA ASP A 286 3.34 -6.45 -11.62
C ASP A 286 1.83 -6.16 -11.77
N ASN A 287 1.50 -5.03 -12.38
CA ASN A 287 0.12 -4.61 -12.60
C ASN A 287 -0.66 -5.55 -13.53
N LYS A 288 0.03 -6.38 -14.32
CA LYS A 288 -0.55 -7.39 -15.18
C LYS A 288 -0.70 -8.73 -14.47
N GLY A 289 -0.21 -8.91 -13.24
CA GLY A 289 -0.19 -10.20 -12.55
C GLY A 289 0.96 -11.10 -12.98
N GLU A 290 1.97 -10.55 -13.66
CA GLU A 290 3.20 -11.27 -13.96
C GLU A 290 4.10 -11.31 -12.74
N VAL A 291 4.64 -12.48 -12.48
CA VAL A 291 5.41 -12.75 -11.27
C VAL A 291 6.89 -12.87 -11.64
N SER A 292 7.73 -12.10 -10.97
CA SER A 292 9.18 -12.11 -11.12
C SER A 292 9.86 -12.15 -9.75
N LYS A 293 11.15 -12.46 -9.74
CA LYS A 293 12.00 -12.44 -8.56
C LYS A 293 13.13 -11.47 -8.84
N VAL A 294 13.28 -10.45 -8.01
CA VAL A 294 14.23 -9.35 -8.20
C VAL A 294 14.98 -9.07 -6.88
N PRO A 295 16.16 -8.43 -6.91
CA PRO A 295 16.87 -8.02 -5.71
C PRO A 295 15.99 -7.18 -4.77
N ALA A 296 16.14 -7.35 -3.45
CA ALA A 296 15.27 -6.71 -2.46
C ALA A 296 15.15 -5.18 -2.63
N LYS A 297 16.26 -4.48 -2.91
CA LYS A 297 16.23 -3.01 -3.14
C LYS A 297 15.40 -2.61 -4.35
N GLU A 298 15.36 -3.46 -5.36
CA GLU A 298 14.55 -3.24 -6.55
C GLU A 298 13.07 -3.48 -6.26
N ALA A 299 12.76 -4.57 -5.55
CA ALA A 299 11.40 -4.89 -5.11
C ALA A 299 10.84 -3.87 -4.10
N GLU A 300 11.69 -3.27 -3.26
CA GLU A 300 11.30 -2.19 -2.34
C GLU A 300 10.86 -0.95 -3.13
N ARG A 301 11.63 -0.55 -4.14
CA ARG A 301 11.24 0.56 -5.04
C ARG A 301 9.91 0.27 -5.73
N TYR A 302 9.70 -0.96 -6.23
CA TYR A 302 8.41 -1.35 -6.80
C TYR A 302 7.26 -1.18 -5.79
N ALA A 303 7.48 -1.60 -4.55
CA ALA A 303 6.48 -1.43 -3.50
C ALA A 303 6.20 0.04 -3.21
N GLU A 304 7.19 0.93 -3.28
CA GLU A 304 6.98 2.37 -3.04
C GLU A 304 6.29 3.09 -4.21
N THR A 305 6.60 2.73 -5.46
CA THR A 305 6.18 3.52 -6.63
C THR A 305 5.13 2.84 -7.51
N GLY A 306 4.94 1.51 -7.39
CA GLY A 306 4.11 0.72 -8.29
C GLY A 306 4.73 0.51 -9.69
N GLU A 307 5.96 0.99 -9.93
CA GLU A 307 6.67 0.89 -11.20
C GLU A 307 7.67 -0.26 -11.15
N SER A 308 7.44 -1.31 -11.95
CA SER A 308 8.38 -2.43 -12.08
C SER A 308 9.55 -1.97 -12.93
N SER A 309 10.76 -1.96 -12.38
CA SER A 309 12.00 -1.61 -13.08
C SER A 309 12.45 -2.65 -14.11
N VAL A 310 11.70 -3.74 -14.30
CA VAL A 310 12.00 -4.73 -15.35
C VAL A 310 11.43 -4.24 -16.68
N ILE A 311 12.25 -3.55 -17.47
CA ILE A 311 11.85 -3.16 -18.82
C ILE A 311 12.02 -4.38 -19.72
N THR A 312 10.92 -5.12 -19.90
CA THR A 312 10.88 -6.25 -20.83
C THR A 312 10.90 -5.75 -22.27
N ALA A 313 11.63 -6.46 -23.14
CA ALA A 313 11.66 -6.15 -24.56
C ALA A 313 10.29 -6.39 -25.21
N LYS A 314 9.85 -5.43 -26.02
CA LYS A 314 8.67 -5.51 -26.89
C LYS A 314 9.10 -5.63 -28.34
N SER A 315 8.18 -5.90 -29.25
CA SER A 315 8.47 -5.99 -30.70
C SER A 315 7.61 -5.04 -31.50
N ILE A 316 8.20 -4.42 -32.52
CA ILE A 316 7.52 -3.63 -33.55
C ILE A 316 7.98 -4.08 -34.94
N THR A 317 7.19 -3.74 -35.95
CA THR A 317 7.56 -3.86 -37.36
C THR A 317 7.35 -2.51 -38.02
N LEU A 318 8.38 -1.99 -38.68
CA LEU A 318 8.31 -0.75 -39.44
C LEU A 318 8.48 -1.05 -40.93
N ARG A 319 7.79 -0.27 -41.77
CA ARG A 319 7.74 -0.47 -43.22
C ARG A 319 8.08 0.81 -43.98
N VAL A 320 8.77 0.63 -45.09
CA VAL A 320 8.86 1.58 -46.19
C VAL A 320 7.97 1.08 -47.32
N THR A 321 7.13 1.95 -47.85
CA THR A 321 6.40 1.78 -49.11
C THR A 321 6.65 3.01 -49.99
N PRO A 322 6.27 3.00 -51.29
CA PRO A 322 6.50 4.16 -52.16
C PRO A 322 5.87 5.47 -51.68
N GLN A 323 4.88 5.41 -50.79
CA GLN A 323 4.16 6.57 -50.28
C GLN A 323 4.46 6.88 -48.81
N VAL A 324 5.07 5.94 -48.07
CA VAL A 324 5.10 6.00 -46.61
C VAL A 324 6.42 5.49 -46.06
N HIS A 325 6.98 6.25 -45.11
CA HIS A 325 8.05 5.82 -44.22
C HIS A 325 7.50 5.80 -42.79
N GLU A 326 7.44 4.63 -42.18
CA GLU A 326 6.89 4.50 -40.82
C GLU A 326 7.92 4.93 -39.75
N GLY A 327 7.46 5.79 -38.85
CA GLY A 327 8.18 6.18 -37.64
C GLY A 327 7.62 5.53 -36.38
N PHE A 328 8.41 5.57 -35.31
CA PHE A 328 8.02 5.05 -34.01
C PHE A 328 8.36 6.04 -32.89
N ILE A 329 7.42 6.20 -31.94
CA ILE A 329 7.61 6.97 -30.71
C ILE A 329 7.66 5.99 -29.53
N PHE A 330 8.79 5.93 -28.83
CA PHE A 330 8.99 4.95 -27.74
C PHE A 330 8.11 5.24 -26.53
N ALA A 331 7.92 6.52 -26.19
CA ALA A 331 7.17 6.92 -25.01
C ALA A 331 5.68 6.58 -25.07
N THR A 332 5.09 6.62 -26.28
CA THR A 332 3.66 6.36 -26.52
C THR A 332 3.42 5.05 -27.25
N GLU A 333 4.48 4.32 -27.61
CA GLU A 333 4.44 3.07 -28.35
C GLU A 333 3.63 3.15 -29.66
N THR A 334 3.73 4.29 -30.34
CA THR A 334 2.91 4.61 -31.51
C THR A 334 3.72 4.50 -32.79
N ILE A 335 3.19 3.76 -33.77
CA ILE A 335 3.68 3.81 -35.16
C ILE A 335 2.95 4.97 -35.86
N THR A 336 3.71 5.84 -36.53
CA THR A 336 3.16 6.96 -37.28
C THR A 336 3.70 6.99 -38.70
N GLN A 337 2.89 7.51 -39.62
CA GLN A 337 3.27 7.77 -41.01
C GLN A 337 3.42 9.28 -41.27
N ASN A 338 3.09 10.11 -40.28
CA ASN A 338 3.14 11.55 -40.36
C ASN A 338 4.47 12.06 -39.75
N PRO A 339 5.39 12.61 -40.55
CA PRO A 339 6.65 13.13 -40.03
C PRO A 339 6.48 14.24 -38.98
N ASN A 340 5.35 14.95 -39.01
CA ASN A 340 5.04 16.03 -38.06
C ASN A 340 4.74 15.53 -36.64
N ASP A 341 4.45 14.24 -36.48
CA ASP A 341 4.28 13.62 -35.15
C ASP A 341 5.65 13.48 -34.43
N ASN A 342 6.74 13.84 -35.12
CA ASN A 342 8.10 13.91 -34.60
C ASN A 342 8.56 12.59 -33.93
N PRO A 343 8.48 11.46 -34.68
CA PRO A 343 8.87 10.14 -34.19
C PRO A 343 10.34 10.08 -33.78
N ASP A 344 10.65 9.23 -32.81
CA ASP A 344 12.02 9.07 -32.28
C ASP A 344 12.95 8.41 -33.31
N ILE A 345 12.40 7.46 -34.08
CA ILE A 345 13.05 6.81 -35.23
C ILE A 345 12.10 6.77 -36.42
N ILE A 346 12.63 6.88 -37.65
CA ILE A 346 11.91 6.66 -38.90
C ILE A 346 12.69 5.66 -39.74
N ILE A 347 12.03 4.63 -40.27
CA ILE A 347 12.67 3.73 -41.22
C ILE A 347 12.86 4.41 -42.58
N ASP A 348 14.03 4.25 -43.18
CA ASP A 348 14.27 4.67 -44.55
C ASP A 348 14.88 3.52 -45.38
N CYS A 349 15.34 3.79 -46.60
CA CYS A 349 15.92 2.76 -47.46
C CYS A 349 17.31 2.29 -47.03
N VAL A 350 18.03 3.06 -46.22
CA VAL A 350 19.44 2.84 -45.87
C VAL A 350 19.59 2.41 -44.41
N GLY A 351 18.73 2.88 -43.51
CA GLY A 351 18.60 2.42 -42.14
C GLY A 351 17.48 3.09 -41.36
N LEU A 352 17.84 3.73 -40.25
CA LEU A 352 16.93 4.49 -39.38
C LEU A 352 17.35 5.96 -39.33
N MET A 353 16.47 6.86 -39.73
CA MET A 353 16.62 8.27 -39.43
C MET A 353 16.25 8.54 -37.97
N LEU A 354 17.10 9.30 -37.29
CA LEU A 354 16.90 9.66 -35.89
C LEU A 354 16.32 11.06 -35.77
N LYS A 355 15.44 11.24 -34.78
CA LYS A 355 15.00 12.56 -34.35
C LYS A 355 16.17 13.46 -33.98
N PRO A 356 16.17 14.76 -34.33
CA PRO A 356 17.22 15.69 -33.92
C PRO A 356 17.52 15.62 -32.41
N ASN A 357 18.81 15.70 -32.06
CA ASN A 357 19.32 15.50 -30.69
C ASN A 357 19.15 14.09 -30.11
N THR A 358 18.90 13.10 -30.96
CA THR A 358 19.04 11.68 -30.59
C THR A 358 20.41 11.18 -31.02
N TYR A 359 21.06 10.43 -30.14
CA TYR A 359 22.39 9.89 -30.36
C TYR A 359 22.35 8.37 -30.28
N VAL A 360 23.22 7.70 -31.04
CA VAL A 360 23.25 6.24 -31.14
C VAL A 360 24.61 5.66 -30.78
N GLN A 361 24.61 4.46 -30.23
CA GLN A 361 25.81 3.63 -30.07
C GLN A 361 25.49 2.19 -30.48
N ASP A 362 26.26 1.64 -31.41
CA ASP A 362 26.20 0.21 -31.75
C ASP A 362 26.81 -0.61 -30.61
N LEU A 363 26.04 -1.57 -30.10
CA LEU A 363 26.43 -2.51 -29.04
C LEU A 363 26.92 -3.84 -29.60
N GLY A 364 26.97 -3.98 -30.93
CA GLY A 364 27.33 -5.18 -31.67
C GLY A 364 26.24 -6.24 -31.68
N VAL A 365 26.62 -7.44 -32.11
CA VAL A 365 25.74 -8.63 -32.12
C VAL A 365 25.44 -9.04 -30.68
N LYS A 366 24.30 -8.60 -30.17
CA LYS A 366 23.88 -8.82 -28.79
C LYS A 366 22.37 -8.89 -28.70
N SER A 367 21.84 -9.90 -28.02
CA SER A 367 20.40 -9.98 -27.77
C SER A 367 19.96 -8.91 -26.76
N ILE A 368 18.85 -8.22 -27.05
CA ILE A 368 18.28 -7.18 -26.19
C ILE A 368 17.89 -7.70 -24.80
N ASP A 369 17.54 -8.98 -24.72
CA ASP A 369 17.15 -9.64 -23.47
C ASP A 369 18.33 -9.73 -22.49
N SER A 370 19.57 -9.69 -22.99
CA SER A 370 20.81 -9.65 -22.19
C SER A 370 21.24 -8.25 -21.76
N ILE A 371 20.62 -7.20 -22.29
CA ILE A 371 21.00 -5.81 -22.03
C ILE A 371 20.23 -5.30 -20.81
N LYS A 372 20.96 -5.16 -19.70
CA LYS A 372 20.48 -4.63 -18.41
C LYS A 372 20.90 -3.19 -18.15
N GLU A 373 21.89 -2.71 -18.90
CA GLU A 373 22.44 -1.37 -18.79
C GLU A 373 23.08 -0.97 -20.12
N VAL A 374 22.96 0.29 -20.49
CA VAL A 374 23.64 0.90 -21.65
C VAL A 374 24.72 1.87 -21.20
N PRO A 375 25.75 2.12 -22.03
CA PRO A 375 26.78 3.10 -21.71
C PRO A 375 26.19 4.50 -21.52
N THR A 376 26.88 5.33 -20.72
CA THR A 376 26.54 6.75 -20.54
C THR A 376 27.34 7.68 -21.47
N THR A 377 28.37 7.14 -22.13
CA THR A 377 29.27 7.85 -23.06
C THR A 377 29.52 7.00 -24.31
N GLY A 378 30.07 7.60 -25.37
CA GLY A 378 30.39 6.89 -26.62
C GLY A 378 29.28 6.93 -27.69
N TYR A 379 28.23 7.73 -27.48
CA TYR A 379 27.20 7.95 -28.49
C TYR A 379 27.70 8.87 -29.60
N GLN A 380 27.29 8.55 -30.83
CA GLN A 380 27.60 9.31 -32.03
C GLN A 380 26.43 10.21 -32.43
N THR A 381 26.76 11.41 -32.89
CA THR A 381 25.82 12.30 -33.59
C THR A 381 25.72 11.85 -35.04
N GLN A 382 24.71 11.07 -35.37
CA GLN A 382 24.39 10.74 -36.75
C GLN A 382 22.88 10.93 -36.96
N PRO A 383 22.47 11.68 -38.00
CA PRO A 383 21.05 11.83 -38.32
C PRO A 383 20.44 10.52 -38.82
N GLU A 384 21.28 9.55 -39.20
CA GLU A 384 20.89 8.28 -39.77
C GLU A 384 21.79 7.14 -39.26
N VAL A 385 21.21 5.96 -39.04
CA VAL A 385 21.89 4.78 -38.51
C VAL A 385 21.81 3.65 -39.53
N PHE A 386 22.96 3.19 -40.01
CA PHE A 386 23.05 1.97 -40.80
C PHE A 386 22.81 0.75 -39.91
N ILE A 387 21.64 0.13 -40.06
CA ILE A 387 21.24 -1.00 -39.24
C ILE A 387 21.76 -2.33 -39.79
N GLN A 388 22.14 -3.23 -38.89
CA GLN A 388 22.58 -4.59 -39.21
C GLN A 388 21.72 -5.60 -38.44
N THR A 389 21.36 -6.69 -39.09
CA THR A 389 20.54 -7.74 -38.46
C THR A 389 21.32 -8.39 -37.31
N MET A 390 20.63 -8.71 -36.21
CA MET A 390 21.14 -9.19 -34.92
C MET A 390 21.97 -8.19 -34.10
N HIS A 391 22.20 -6.97 -34.60
CA HIS A 391 22.84 -5.92 -33.82
C HIS A 391 21.84 -5.26 -32.87
N SER A 392 22.35 -4.87 -31.70
CA SER A 392 21.64 -4.00 -30.77
C SER A 392 22.23 -2.60 -30.78
N TYR A 393 21.38 -1.59 -30.69
CA TYR A 393 21.76 -0.19 -30.64
C TYR A 393 21.19 0.46 -29.39
N ALA A 394 22.03 1.19 -28.65
CA ALA A 394 21.58 2.09 -27.60
C ALA A 394 21.27 3.46 -28.21
N LEU A 395 20.12 4.02 -27.85
CA LEU A 395 19.67 5.35 -28.25
C LEU A 395 19.56 6.24 -27.02
N LYS A 396 20.25 7.38 -27.03
CA LYS A 396 20.01 8.48 -26.10
C LYS A 396 19.11 9.50 -26.79
N LEU A 397 17.83 9.50 -26.41
CA LEU A 397 16.78 10.27 -27.06
C LEU A 397 16.87 11.77 -26.74
N SER A 398 16.21 12.58 -27.55
CA SER A 398 16.20 14.05 -27.42
C SER A 398 15.66 14.58 -26.08
N ASN A 399 14.93 13.75 -25.33
CA ASN A 399 14.41 14.04 -23.99
C ASN A 399 15.32 13.52 -22.86
N ASN A 400 16.58 13.17 -23.16
CA ASN A 400 17.56 12.58 -22.25
C ASN A 400 17.20 11.21 -21.67
N LYS A 401 16.25 10.49 -22.26
CA LYS A 401 15.92 9.11 -21.89
C LYS A 401 16.62 8.11 -22.80
N TYR A 402 16.64 6.85 -22.39
CA TYR A 402 17.30 5.78 -23.13
C TYR A 402 16.29 4.83 -23.76
N ALA A 403 16.62 4.37 -24.96
CA ALA A 403 15.99 3.22 -25.58
C ALA A 403 17.07 2.25 -26.07
N VAL A 404 16.74 0.97 -26.15
CA VAL A 404 17.57 -0.05 -26.81
C VAL A 404 16.73 -0.69 -27.87
N ILE A 405 17.31 -0.90 -29.05
CA ILE A 405 16.69 -1.65 -30.13
C ILE A 405 17.59 -2.81 -30.54
N GLU A 406 16.99 -3.94 -30.93
CA GLU A 406 17.66 -5.06 -31.59
C GLU A 406 16.97 -5.31 -32.93
N ILE A 407 17.77 -5.39 -33.99
CA ILE A 407 17.25 -5.60 -35.34
C ILE A 407 17.09 -7.10 -35.57
N ILE A 408 15.85 -7.59 -35.55
CA ILE A 408 15.56 -9.03 -35.66
C ILE A 408 15.60 -9.50 -37.12
N SER A 409 15.11 -8.67 -38.03
CA SER A 409 15.17 -8.95 -39.46
C SER A 409 15.06 -7.66 -40.25
N ASP A 410 15.80 -7.57 -41.35
CA ASP A 410 15.70 -6.49 -42.33
C ASP A 410 15.52 -7.10 -43.73
N SER A 411 14.38 -6.80 -44.35
CA SER A 411 14.03 -7.33 -45.67
C SER A 411 13.79 -6.18 -46.64
N GLY A 412 14.45 -6.23 -47.79
CA GLY A 412 14.33 -5.20 -48.83
C GLY A 412 15.16 -3.92 -48.59
N GLY A 413 16.12 -3.91 -47.67
CA GLY A 413 16.98 -2.75 -47.41
C GLY A 413 18.04 -2.45 -48.50
N GLY A 414 18.68 -1.28 -48.40
CA GLY A 414 19.78 -0.88 -49.29
C GLY A 414 19.32 -0.66 -50.73
N GLN A 415 20.12 -1.11 -51.70
CA GLN A 415 19.84 -0.96 -53.14
C GLN A 415 18.48 -1.55 -53.55
N ALA A 416 18.01 -2.60 -52.88
CA ALA A 416 16.70 -3.19 -53.15
C ALA A 416 15.56 -2.22 -52.80
N CYS A 417 15.68 -1.45 -51.70
CA CYS A 417 14.70 -0.44 -51.33
C CYS A 417 14.66 0.69 -52.35
N TRP A 418 15.81 1.15 -52.86
CA TRP A 418 15.84 2.21 -53.87
C TRP A 418 15.17 1.82 -55.20
N LEU A 419 15.19 0.53 -55.55
CA LEU A 419 14.58 0.02 -56.78
C LEU A 419 13.09 -0.29 -56.59
N GLN A 420 12.73 -0.90 -55.46
CA GLN A 420 11.37 -1.43 -55.22
C GLN A 420 10.53 -0.54 -54.29
N HIS A 421 11.14 0.43 -53.63
CA HIS A 421 10.55 1.28 -52.58
C HIS A 421 9.79 0.48 -51.53
N MET A 422 10.33 -0.68 -51.17
CA MET A 422 9.75 -1.59 -50.19
C MET A 422 10.82 -2.11 -49.25
N ARG A 423 10.63 -1.88 -47.95
CA ARG A 423 11.48 -2.43 -46.89
C ARG A 423 10.61 -2.79 -45.69
N THR A 424 10.92 -3.87 -45.00
CA THR A 424 10.28 -4.23 -43.74
C THR A 424 11.34 -4.63 -42.73
N VAL A 425 11.35 -3.95 -41.59
CA VAL A 425 12.28 -4.22 -40.48
C VAL A 425 11.49 -4.62 -39.24
N ARG A 426 11.88 -5.72 -38.61
CA ARG A 426 11.38 -6.15 -37.31
C ARG A 426 12.39 -5.76 -36.24
N ILE A 427 11.90 -5.08 -35.21
CA ILE A 427 12.74 -4.52 -34.15
C ILE A 427 12.19 -5.02 -32.81
N LYS A 428 13.06 -5.55 -31.95
CA LYS A 428 12.77 -5.61 -30.52
C LYS A 428 13.24 -4.32 -29.86
N TYR A 429 12.51 -3.82 -28.88
CA TYR A 429 12.91 -2.59 -28.18
C TYR A 429 12.63 -2.62 -26.67
N LYS A 430 13.41 -1.82 -25.94
CA LYS A 430 13.21 -1.44 -24.54
C LYS A 430 13.26 0.09 -24.43
N TYR A 431 12.42 0.68 -23.59
CA TYR A 431 12.40 2.13 -23.35
C TYR A 431 12.39 2.41 -21.85
N GLN A 432 13.28 3.30 -21.41
CA GLN A 432 13.45 3.67 -20.00
C GLN A 432 12.77 5.00 -19.70
N PRO A 433 11.55 5.00 -19.12
CA PRO A 433 10.80 6.21 -18.84
C PRO A 433 11.43 7.10 -17.77
N ASP A 434 12.25 6.57 -16.86
CA ASP A 434 12.86 7.35 -15.77
C ASP A 434 14.16 8.08 -16.17
N GLY A 435 14.69 7.79 -17.36
CA GLY A 435 15.92 8.41 -17.89
C GLY A 435 17.23 7.83 -17.36
N THR A 436 17.19 6.80 -16.50
CA THR A 436 18.37 6.01 -16.13
C THR A 436 18.88 5.22 -17.33
N ASN A 437 20.13 4.75 -17.26
CA ASN A 437 20.72 3.91 -18.30
C ASN A 437 20.47 2.40 -18.07
N LYS A 438 19.58 2.02 -17.14
CA LYS A 438 19.34 0.63 -16.71
C LYS A 438 18.01 0.13 -17.23
N PHE A 439 17.92 -1.18 -17.53
CA PHE A 439 16.80 -1.83 -18.23
C PHE A 439 16.42 -3.19 -17.64
#